data_AF-A0A0D3AGW7-F1
#
_entry.id   AF-A0A0D3AGW7-F1
#
_cell.length_a   1.000
_cell.length_b   1.000
_cell.length_c   1.000
_cell.angle_alpha   90.00
_cell.angle_beta   90.00
_cell.angle_gamma   90.00
#
_symmetry.space_group_name_H-M   'P 1'
#
loop_
_entity.id
_entity.type
_entity.pdbx_description
1 polymer ?
#
loop_
_entity_poly.entity_id
_entity_poly.type
_entity_poly.pdbx_seq_one_letter_code
_entity_poly.pdbx_strand_id
1 'polypeptide(L)' 'MPPEYAMEGHFSVKSDVYSFGLLMLEIISGKKNSSFHKDSSNLVG' A
#
# COMPACT_ATOMS: atom_id res chain seq x y z
N MET A 1 9.18 -4.14 15.10
CA MET A 1 8.23 -5.17 14.66
C MET A 1 9.01 -6.48 14.51
N PRO A 2 8.51 -7.63 14.99
CA PRO A 2 9.23 -8.92 14.92
C PRO A 2 9.44 -9.39 13.46
N PRO A 3 10.49 -10.20 13.20
CA PRO A 3 11.10 -10.39 11.87
C PRO A 3 10.24 -11.15 10.85
N GLU A 4 9.27 -11.92 11.31
CA GLU A 4 8.36 -12.71 10.48
C GLU A 4 7.38 -11.88 9.64
N TYR A 5 7.19 -10.61 10.00
CA TYR A 5 6.33 -9.66 9.26
C TYR A 5 6.90 -9.18 7.92
N ALA A 6 8.16 -9.51 7.60
CA ALA A 6 8.85 -9.05 6.38
C ALA A 6 8.83 -10.08 5.23
N MET A 7 8.26 -11.27 5.42
CA MET A 7 8.44 -12.40 4.49
C MET A 7 7.41 -12.51 3.37
N GLU A 8 6.34 -11.71 3.34
CA GLU A 8 5.27 -11.90 2.35
C GLU A 8 4.60 -10.60 1.85
N GLY A 9 5.34 -9.49 1.87
CA GLY A 9 4.89 -8.22 1.28
C GLY A 9 5.72 -7.88 0.05
N HIS A 10 5.08 -7.57 -1.08
CA HIS A 10 5.73 -7.02 -2.28
C HIS A 10 6.31 -5.62 -2.00
N PHE A 11 7.34 -5.53 -1.17
CA PHE A 11 8.13 -4.32 -0.99
C PHE A 11 8.97 -4.11 -2.25
N SER A 12 8.58 -3.13 -3.05
CA SER A 12 9.30 -2.76 -4.26
C SER A 12 9.35 -1.24 -4.38
N VAL A 13 10.45 -0.72 -4.92
CA VAL A 13 10.56 0.71 -5.26
C VAL A 13 9.38 1.15 -6.13
N LYS A 14 8.82 0.26 -6.95
CA LYS A 14 7.62 0.54 -7.75
C LYS A 14 6.35 0.73 -6.91
N SER A 15 6.12 -0.09 -5.89
CA SER A 15 4.97 0.06 -4.99
C SER A 15 5.10 1.30 -4.12
N ASP A 16 6.33 1.67 -3.73
CA ASP A 16 6.60 2.86 -2.93
C ASP A 16 6.32 4.14 -3.72
N VAL A 17 6.74 4.20 -5.00
CA VAL A 17 6.44 5.34 -5.90
C VAL A 17 4.94 5.47 -6.15
N TYR A 18 4.24 4.36 -6.35
CA TYR A 18 2.78 4.37 -6.53
C TYR A 18 2.05 4.91 -5.29
N SER A 19 2.42 4.41 -4.12
CA SER A 19 1.82 4.83 -2.85
C SER A 19 2.13 6.29 -2.52
N PHE A 20 3.35 6.75 -2.83
CA PHE A 20 3.74 8.16 -2.69
C PHE A 20 2.92 9.07 -3.61
N GLY A 21 2.69 8.68 -4.87
CA GLY A 21 1.88 9.45 -5.80
C GLY A 21 0.43 9.63 -5.31
N LEU A 22 -0.16 8.58 -4.76
CA LEU A 22 -1.49 8.65 -4.17
C LEU A 22 -1.55 9.53 -2.91
N LEU A 23 -0.50 9.49 -2.07
CA LEU A 23 -0.37 10.39 -0.92
C LEU A 23 -0.26 11.85 -1.35
N MET A 24 0.52 12.16 -2.40
CA MET A 24 0.58 13.49 -2.98
C MET A 24 -0.78 13.96 -3.51
N LEU A 25 -1.52 13.08 -4.19
CA LEU A 25 -2.87 13.40 -4.69
C LEU A 25 -3.85 13.66 -3.54
N GLU A 26 -3.76 12.91 -2.44
CA GLU A 26 -4.57 13.15 -1.23
C GLU A 26 -4.27 14.52 -0.61
N ILE A 27 -2.98 14.88 -0.49
CA ILE A 27 -2.55 16.18 0.04
C ILE A 27 -3.06 17.33 -0.85
N ILE A 28 -2.89 17.22 -2.17
CA ILE A 28 -3.28 18.29 -3.12
C ILE A 28 -4.81 18.40 -3.23
N SER A 29 -5.51 17.27 -3.22
CA SER A 29 -6.98 17.22 -3.35
C SER A 29 -7.70 17.58 -2.04
N GLY A 30 -7.03 17.42 -0.88
CA GLY A 30 -7.65 17.59 0.44
C GLY A 30 -8.75 16.55 0.73
N LYS A 31 -8.88 15.53 -0.12
CA LYS A 31 -9.89 14.49 -0.04
C LYS A 31 -9.22 13.17 0.32
N LYS A 32 -9.60 12.63 1.48
CA LYS A 32 -9.12 11.32 1.93
C LYS A 32 -9.50 10.24 0.93
N ASN A 33 -8.52 9.50 0.42
CA ASN A 33 -8.79 8.34 -0.42
C ASN A 33 -9.23 7.17 0.48
N SER A 34 -10.53 6.86 0.50
CA SER A 34 -11.11 5.79 1.31
C SER A 34 -10.93 4.39 0.71
N SER A 35 -10.26 4.24 -0.44
CA SER A 35 -10.16 2.97 -1.19
C SER A 35 -8.81 2.26 -1.07
N PHE A 36 -7.99 2.59 -0.08
CA PHE A 36 -6.65 2.01 0.13
C PHE A 36 -6.63 0.63 0.81
N HIS A 37 -7.57 -0.24 0.45
CA HIS A 37 -7.54 -1.62 0.92
C HIS A 37 -8.06 -2.58 -0.14
N LYS A 38 -7.20 -2.93 -1.08
CA LYS A 38 -7.34 -4.18 -1.82
C LYS A 38 -5.98 -4.61 -2.36
N ASP A 39 -5.25 -5.37 -1.54
CA ASP A 39 -4.78 -6.69 -1.97
C ASP A 39 -4.23 -7.47 -0.76
N SER A 40 -5.13 -8.20 -0.10
CA SER A 40 -4.81 -9.36 0.75
C SER A 40 -6.00 -10.30 0.71
N SER A 41 -6.50 -10.58 -0.49
CA SER A 41 -7.59 -11.54 -0.70
C SER A 41 -7.21 -12.50 -1.81
N ASN A 42 -6.10 -13.23 -1.65
CA ASN A 42 -5.80 -14.45 -2.40
C ASN A 42 -4.82 -15.34 -1.62
N LEU A 43 -5.20 -15.77 -0.42
CA LEU A 43 -4.70 -17.02 0.17
C LEU A 43 -5.91 -17.85 0.59
N VAL A 44 -6.66 -18.29 -0.42
CA VAL A 44 -7.45 -19.53 -0.32
C VAL A 44 -6.49 -20.65 -0.69
N GLY A 45 -6.21 -21.50 0.28
CA GLY A 45 -5.36 -22.68 0.16
C GLY A 45 -5.15 -23.31 1.53
#